data_AF-A0A2E6E5W8-F1
#
_entry.id   AF-A0A2E6E5W8-F1
#
_cell.length_a   1.000
_cell.length_b   1.000
_cell.length_c   1.000
_cell.angle_alpha   90.00
_cell.angle_beta   90.00
_cell.angle_gamma   90.00
#
_symmetry.space_group_name_H-M   'P 1'
#
loop_
_entity.id
_entity.type
_entity.pdbx_description
1 polymer ?
#
loop_
_entity_poly.entity_id
_entity_poly.type
_entity_poly.pdbx_seq_one_letter_code
_entity_poly.pdbx_strand_id
1 'polypeptide(L)'
;MSEKEEENASAEEIIRQVYAGIELNYFAEEWIAEVYWREGDLEEGDLFDCAVDNIGSVYTMWKHRSLADLAVDVRALNIQRNVLAAYVSRYIDLPKMHSKYLDWYAADTLMYAEFLPAITRLGNGLYGWNYLFPGQMSKTRMLLRTLWTLVKWGVWTFAAFFLAEELGLPAVGLFVLLTASIRFSMRKQKSKVPRLSVEMRAAYDVLDKDAFSWELLWGELQRTRELGAAWPSELYRLVEMRKNKVMLQSVSLHLSSPYEVEFKGYSTNHNSKRQDN
;
A
#
# COMPACT_ATOMS: atom_id res chain seq x y z
N MET A 1 -27.98 -7.73 23.67
CA MET A 1 -27.80 -7.94 22.23
C MET A 1 -28.39 -9.31 21.93
N SER A 2 -29.42 -9.35 21.10
CA SER A 2 -30.01 -10.63 20.71
C SER A 2 -29.09 -11.33 19.70
N GLU A 3 -29.11 -12.66 19.67
CA GLU A 3 -28.32 -13.48 18.73
C GLU A 3 -28.53 -13.04 17.25
N LYS A 4 -29.73 -12.54 16.93
CA LYS A 4 -30.07 -11.93 15.63
C LYS A 4 -29.40 -10.58 15.35
N GLU A 5 -29.15 -9.76 16.37
CA GLU A 5 -28.43 -8.49 16.21
C GLU A 5 -26.94 -8.72 15.98
N GLU A 6 -26.38 -9.78 16.59
CA GLU A 6 -24.98 -10.16 16.42
C GLU A 6 -24.73 -10.82 15.05
N GLU A 7 -25.67 -11.62 14.55
CA GLU A 7 -25.64 -12.15 13.18
C GLU A 7 -25.79 -11.06 12.12
N ASN A 8 -26.70 -10.10 12.31
CA ASN A 8 -26.88 -8.99 11.36
C ASN A 8 -25.64 -8.08 11.31
N ALA A 9 -25.04 -7.74 12.46
CA ALA A 9 -23.81 -6.94 12.49
C ALA A 9 -22.62 -7.67 11.83
N SER A 10 -22.54 -8.99 11.98
CA SER A 10 -21.53 -9.83 11.33
C SER A 10 -21.73 -9.92 9.82
N ALA A 11 -22.98 -10.06 9.36
CA ALA A 11 -23.31 -10.08 7.94
C ALA A 11 -23.05 -8.72 7.27
N GLU A 12 -23.40 -7.63 7.93
CA GLU A 12 -23.18 -6.27 7.42
C GLU A 12 -21.68 -5.92 7.33
N GLU A 13 -20.88 -6.36 8.30
CA GLU A 13 -19.42 -6.26 8.28
C GLU A 13 -18.82 -7.12 7.13
N ILE A 14 -19.29 -8.36 6.94
CA ILE A 14 -18.83 -9.22 5.84
C ILE A 14 -19.20 -8.64 4.47
N ILE A 15 -20.42 -8.10 4.33
CA ILE A 15 -20.87 -7.42 3.11
C ILE A 15 -19.98 -6.21 2.84
N ARG A 16 -19.69 -5.39 3.85
CA ARG A 16 -18.82 -4.21 3.72
C ARG A 16 -17.37 -4.59 3.34
N GLN A 17 -16.86 -5.70 3.89
CA GLN A 17 -15.55 -6.24 3.53
C GLN A 17 -15.54 -6.79 2.09
N VAL A 18 -16.59 -7.51 1.66
CA VAL A 18 -16.73 -8.02 0.29
C VAL A 18 -16.86 -6.88 -0.73
N TYR A 19 -17.58 -5.80 -0.38
CA TYR A 19 -17.70 -4.60 -1.22
C TYR A 19 -16.36 -3.90 -1.45
N ALA A 20 -15.51 -3.74 -0.42
CA ALA A 20 -14.19 -3.11 -0.59
C ALA A 20 -13.25 -3.87 -1.55
N GLY A 21 -13.38 -5.21 -1.63
CA GLY A 21 -12.62 -6.05 -2.56
C GLY A 21 -13.16 -6.05 -4.01
N ILE A 22 -14.48 -5.91 -4.15
CA ILE A 22 -15.17 -5.76 -5.43
C ILE A 22 -14.93 -4.36 -6.00
N GLU A 23 -14.91 -3.32 -5.16
CA GLU A 23 -14.73 -1.91 -5.54
C GLU A 23 -13.41 -1.63 -6.28
N LEU A 24 -12.30 -2.29 -5.93
CA LEU A 24 -11.03 -2.05 -6.61
C LEU A 24 -10.93 -2.74 -7.99
N ASN A 25 -11.58 -3.89 -8.16
CA ASN A 25 -11.65 -4.58 -9.45
C ASN A 25 -12.69 -3.94 -10.37
N TYR A 26 -13.84 -3.52 -9.82
CA TYR A 26 -14.86 -2.76 -10.53
C TYR A 26 -14.34 -1.37 -10.94
N PHE A 27 -13.58 -0.69 -10.08
CA PHE A 27 -12.88 0.56 -10.42
C PHE A 27 -11.85 0.36 -11.52
N ALA A 28 -11.03 -0.70 -11.46
CA ALA A 28 -10.11 -0.99 -12.55
C ALA A 28 -10.87 -1.23 -13.86
N GLU A 29 -11.96 -2.00 -13.85
CA GLU A 29 -12.80 -2.27 -15.03
C GLU A 29 -13.54 -1.03 -15.58
N GLU A 30 -14.06 -0.13 -14.73
CA GLU A 30 -14.68 1.13 -15.17
C GLU A 30 -13.63 2.16 -15.63
N TRP A 31 -12.53 2.30 -14.91
CA TRP A 31 -11.40 3.15 -15.34
C TRP A 31 -10.83 2.67 -16.69
N ILE A 32 -10.82 1.35 -16.93
CA ILE A 32 -10.50 0.73 -18.22
C ILE A 32 -11.56 1.07 -19.27
N ALA A 33 -12.85 0.87 -18.99
CA ALA A 33 -13.91 1.14 -19.95
C ALA A 33 -13.91 2.61 -20.39
N GLU A 34 -13.74 3.55 -19.46
CA GLU A 34 -13.77 4.98 -19.75
C GLU A 34 -12.52 5.45 -20.54
N VAL A 35 -11.32 4.99 -20.15
CA VAL A 35 -10.05 5.36 -20.82
C VAL A 35 -9.91 4.70 -22.20
N TYR A 36 -10.45 3.50 -22.39
CA TYR A 36 -10.29 2.72 -23.63
C TYR A 36 -11.37 3.01 -24.68
N TRP A 37 -12.58 3.42 -24.31
CA TRP A 37 -13.66 3.70 -25.28
C TRP A 37 -13.55 5.06 -25.98
N ARG A 38 -12.80 6.03 -25.43
CA ARG A 38 -12.88 7.44 -25.88
C ARG A 38 -11.60 8.04 -26.45
N GLU A 39 -10.62 7.21 -26.80
CA GLU A 39 -9.49 7.61 -27.67
C GLU A 39 -9.94 7.94 -29.12
N GLY A 40 -11.21 7.67 -29.49
CA GLY A 40 -11.72 7.82 -30.85
C GLY A 40 -12.37 9.16 -31.22
N ASP A 41 -13.11 9.83 -30.33
CA ASP A 41 -14.20 10.74 -30.79
C ASP A 41 -14.37 12.09 -30.04
N LEU A 42 -13.42 12.56 -29.22
CA LEU A 42 -13.57 13.83 -28.47
C LEU A 42 -12.32 14.72 -28.55
N GLU A 43 -12.51 16.04 -28.66
CA GLU A 43 -11.41 17.00 -28.52
C GLU A 43 -10.79 16.89 -27.11
N GLU A 44 -9.46 16.81 -27.04
CA GLU A 44 -8.64 16.46 -25.86
C GLU A 44 -8.97 17.23 -24.56
N GLY A 45 -9.62 18.40 -24.66
CA GLY A 45 -10.02 19.24 -23.51
C GLY A 45 -11.27 18.74 -22.78
N ASP A 46 -12.31 18.32 -23.50
CA ASP A 46 -13.57 17.83 -22.90
C ASP A 46 -13.43 16.43 -22.30
N LEU A 47 -12.43 15.68 -22.77
CA LEU A 47 -12.03 14.38 -22.23
C LEU A 47 -11.49 14.49 -20.81
N PHE A 48 -10.80 15.59 -20.50
CA PHE A 48 -10.17 15.83 -19.20
C PHE A 48 -11.22 16.20 -18.15
N ASP A 49 -12.12 17.13 -18.45
CA ASP A 49 -13.15 17.56 -17.51
C ASP A 49 -14.15 16.42 -17.20
N CYS A 50 -14.52 15.60 -18.19
CA CYS A 50 -15.43 14.49 -17.99
C CYS A 50 -14.80 13.29 -17.25
N ALA A 51 -13.53 12.96 -17.53
CA ALA A 51 -12.79 11.94 -16.77
C ALA A 51 -12.49 12.41 -15.34
N VAL A 52 -12.19 13.69 -15.13
CA VAL A 52 -11.99 14.27 -13.79
C VAL A 52 -13.30 14.34 -13.01
N ASP A 53 -14.46 14.54 -13.65
CA ASP A 53 -15.77 14.54 -13.00
C ASP A 53 -16.30 13.13 -12.69
N ASN A 54 -16.19 12.18 -13.63
CA ASN A 54 -16.64 10.79 -13.41
C ASN A 54 -15.70 10.05 -12.47
N ILE A 55 -14.40 10.10 -12.72
CA ILE A 55 -13.45 9.58 -11.76
C ILE A 55 -13.54 10.45 -10.48
N GLY A 56 -13.88 11.74 -10.56
CA GLY A 56 -14.31 12.66 -9.47
C GLY A 56 -15.20 12.02 -8.41
N SER A 57 -16.26 11.38 -8.89
CA SER A 57 -17.25 10.71 -8.06
C SER A 57 -16.72 9.42 -7.42
N VAL A 58 -15.81 8.70 -8.09
CA VAL A 58 -15.18 7.45 -7.61
C VAL A 58 -13.88 7.70 -6.81
N TYR A 59 -13.21 8.84 -7.03
CA TYR A 59 -12.01 9.36 -6.34
C TYR A 59 -12.30 9.61 -4.85
N THR A 60 -13.57 9.70 -4.46
CA THR A 60 -13.97 9.85 -3.06
C THR A 60 -13.76 8.60 -2.21
N MET A 61 -13.46 7.43 -2.80
CA MET A 61 -13.47 6.15 -2.06
C MET A 61 -12.11 5.66 -1.56
N TRP A 62 -11.00 5.97 -2.25
CA TRP A 62 -9.69 5.54 -1.76
C TRP A 62 -9.16 6.49 -0.70
N LYS A 63 -9.14 6.00 0.53
CA LYS A 63 -8.48 6.63 1.66
C LYS A 63 -7.16 5.91 1.93
N HIS A 64 -6.13 6.67 2.29
CA HIS A 64 -4.89 6.11 2.82
C HIS A 64 -5.22 5.07 3.91
N ARG A 65 -4.77 3.84 3.69
CA ARG A 65 -5.13 2.70 4.54
C ARG A 65 -4.31 2.68 5.81
N SER A 66 -4.95 2.61 6.96
CA SER A 66 -4.29 2.49 8.26
C SER A 66 -4.12 1.02 8.67
N LEU A 67 -3.42 0.75 9.79
CA LEU A 67 -3.40 -0.59 10.37
C LEU A 67 -4.78 -1.11 10.76
N ALA A 68 -5.73 -0.23 11.07
CA ALA A 68 -7.07 -0.66 11.45
C ALA A 68 -7.77 -1.35 10.27
N ASP A 69 -7.48 -0.89 9.05
CA ASP A 69 -8.07 -1.37 7.81
C ASP A 69 -7.43 -2.68 7.33
N LEU A 70 -6.18 -2.93 7.74
CA LEU A 70 -5.38 -4.10 7.33
C LEU A 70 -6.08 -5.45 7.57
N ALA A 71 -6.80 -5.60 8.69
CA ALA A 71 -7.47 -6.87 9.02
C ALA A 71 -8.62 -7.22 8.05
N VAL A 72 -9.25 -6.18 7.50
CA VAL A 72 -10.28 -6.25 6.46
C VAL A 72 -9.59 -6.47 5.11
N ASP A 73 -8.63 -5.62 4.78
CA ASP A 73 -7.99 -5.59 3.47
C ASP A 73 -7.26 -6.88 3.14
N VAL A 74 -6.64 -7.54 4.13
CA VAL A 74 -6.00 -8.86 3.92
C VAL A 74 -6.98 -9.91 3.40
N ARG A 75 -8.25 -9.83 3.79
CA ARG A 75 -9.28 -10.82 3.42
C ARG A 75 -10.03 -10.42 2.15
N ALA A 76 -10.25 -9.13 2.00
CA ALA A 76 -11.11 -8.56 0.97
C ALA A 76 -10.33 -8.14 -0.28
N LEU A 77 -9.14 -7.58 -0.09
CA LEU A 77 -8.48 -6.82 -1.13
C LEU A 77 -7.57 -7.72 -1.97
N ASN A 78 -7.95 -7.90 -3.23
CA ASN A 78 -7.13 -8.59 -4.22
C ASN A 78 -6.58 -7.57 -5.23
N ILE A 79 -5.38 -7.05 -4.97
CA ILE A 79 -4.74 -6.07 -5.85
C ILE A 79 -3.94 -6.80 -6.95
N GLN A 80 -4.35 -6.59 -8.20
CA GLN A 80 -3.62 -7.07 -9.38
C GLN A 80 -2.40 -6.16 -9.66
N ARG A 81 -1.29 -6.42 -8.96
CA ARG A 81 -0.06 -5.59 -9.01
C ARG A 81 0.44 -5.25 -10.41
N ASN A 82 0.44 -6.22 -11.32
CA ASN A 82 0.91 -6.02 -12.70
C ASN A 82 0.00 -5.06 -13.48
N VAL A 83 -1.31 -5.15 -13.24
CA VAL A 83 -2.32 -4.31 -13.88
C VAL A 83 -2.20 -2.88 -13.35
N LEU A 84 -2.11 -2.71 -12.03
CA LEU A 84 -1.88 -1.42 -11.39
C LEU A 84 -0.58 -0.76 -11.89
N ALA A 85 0.52 -1.51 -11.96
CA ALA A 85 1.79 -1.02 -12.48
C ALA A 85 1.67 -0.56 -13.95
N ALA A 86 1.06 -1.36 -14.82
CA ALA A 86 0.86 -0.98 -16.22
C ALA A 86 0.08 0.33 -16.37
N TYR A 87 -0.92 0.56 -15.52
CA TYR A 87 -1.72 1.78 -15.54
C TYR A 87 -0.99 3.01 -15.01
N VAL A 88 -0.28 2.87 -13.90
CA VAL A 88 0.58 3.96 -13.42
C VAL A 88 1.67 4.27 -14.44
N SER A 89 2.17 3.26 -15.15
CA SER A 89 3.10 3.46 -16.27
C SER A 89 2.48 4.36 -17.36
N ARG A 90 1.30 4.01 -17.88
CA ARG A 90 0.59 4.82 -18.88
C ARG A 90 0.28 6.24 -18.39
N TYR A 91 -0.13 6.40 -17.14
CA TYR A 91 -0.37 7.70 -16.51
C TYR A 91 0.89 8.58 -16.48
N ILE A 92 2.04 8.01 -16.08
CA ILE A 92 3.31 8.75 -16.05
C ILE A 92 3.67 9.28 -17.45
N ASP A 93 3.38 8.51 -18.50
CA ASP A 93 3.68 8.87 -19.89
C ASP A 93 2.70 9.90 -20.50
N LEU A 94 1.69 10.36 -19.74
CA LEU A 94 0.69 11.37 -20.15
C LEU A 94 0.79 12.66 -19.32
N PRO A 95 1.71 13.60 -19.64
CA PRO A 95 1.95 14.79 -18.83
C PRO A 95 0.74 15.70 -18.61
N LYS A 96 -0.21 15.70 -19.56
CA LYS A 96 -1.45 16.50 -19.48
C LYS A 96 -2.38 16.02 -18.35
N MET A 97 -2.31 14.74 -17.98
CA MET A 97 -3.15 14.15 -16.93
C MET A 97 -2.59 14.33 -15.52
N HIS A 98 -1.38 14.88 -15.41
CA HIS A 98 -0.65 14.92 -14.15
C HIS A 98 -1.27 15.87 -13.13
N SER A 99 -1.66 15.34 -11.97
CA SER A 99 -2.15 16.15 -10.85
C SER A 99 -1.52 15.69 -9.53
N LYS A 100 -1.33 16.62 -8.58
CA LYS A 100 -0.75 16.30 -7.26
C LYS A 100 -1.50 15.17 -6.57
N TYR A 101 -2.81 15.14 -6.72
CA TYR A 101 -3.68 14.11 -6.15
C TYR A 101 -3.47 12.75 -6.83
N LEU A 102 -3.48 12.71 -8.17
CA LEU A 102 -3.27 11.46 -8.92
C LEU A 102 -1.86 10.89 -8.71
N ASP A 103 -0.86 11.76 -8.59
CA ASP A 103 0.50 11.34 -8.24
C ASP A 103 0.53 10.70 -6.85
N TRP A 104 -0.07 11.35 -5.87
CA TRP A 104 -0.15 10.83 -4.51
C TRP A 104 -0.90 9.49 -4.49
N TYR A 105 -2.04 9.40 -5.17
CA TYR A 105 -2.86 8.19 -5.27
C TYR A 105 -2.11 7.03 -5.93
N ALA A 106 -1.42 7.29 -7.04
CA ALA A 106 -0.63 6.27 -7.73
C ALA A 106 0.51 5.76 -6.84
N ALA A 107 1.18 6.65 -6.10
CA ALA A 107 2.20 6.26 -5.14
C ALA A 107 1.60 5.42 -4.00
N ASP A 108 0.48 5.86 -3.44
CA ASP A 108 -0.21 5.22 -2.32
C ASP A 108 -0.66 3.80 -2.65
N THR A 109 -1.38 3.64 -3.76
CA THR A 109 -1.86 2.34 -4.22
C THR A 109 -0.72 1.39 -4.56
N LEU A 110 0.33 1.84 -5.26
CA LEU A 110 1.50 1.00 -5.57
C LEU A 110 2.23 0.54 -4.30
N MET A 111 2.42 1.45 -3.34
CA MET A 111 3.06 1.10 -2.08
C MET A 111 2.21 0.14 -1.26
N TYR A 112 0.91 0.41 -1.15
CA TYR A 112 0.00 -0.46 -0.42
C TYR A 112 -0.08 -1.87 -1.04
N ALA A 113 -0.06 -1.95 -2.37
CA ALA A 113 -0.08 -3.21 -3.11
C ALA A 113 1.12 -4.11 -2.83
N GLU A 114 2.31 -3.55 -2.56
CA GLU A 114 3.49 -4.35 -2.15
C GLU A 114 3.56 -4.58 -0.65
N PHE A 115 3.11 -3.60 0.13
CA PHE A 115 3.07 -3.66 1.58
C PHE A 115 2.11 -4.74 2.10
N LEU A 116 0.91 -4.83 1.53
CA LEU A 116 -0.15 -5.72 1.99
C LEU A 116 0.27 -7.21 1.92
N PRO A 117 0.84 -7.74 0.82
CA PRO A 117 1.39 -9.10 0.79
C PRO A 117 2.55 -9.32 1.76
N ALA A 118 3.43 -8.32 1.95
CA ALA A 118 4.57 -8.42 2.86
C ALA A 118 4.09 -8.61 4.31
N ILE A 119 3.09 -7.84 4.73
CA ILE A 119 2.45 -8.00 6.04
C ILE A 119 1.62 -9.28 6.12
N THR A 120 0.89 -9.65 5.07
CA THR A 120 0.10 -10.89 5.05
C THR A 120 1.00 -12.11 5.25
N ARG A 121 2.20 -12.12 4.67
CA ARG A 121 3.21 -13.17 4.90
C ARG A 121 3.71 -13.21 6.35
N LEU A 122 3.79 -12.07 7.04
CA LEU A 122 4.08 -12.04 8.47
C LEU A 122 2.92 -12.60 9.32
N GLY A 123 1.69 -12.19 8.99
CA GLY A 123 0.47 -12.56 9.70
C GLY A 123 0.09 -14.03 9.53
N ASN A 124 0.06 -14.54 8.30
CA ASN A 124 -0.22 -15.94 7.99
C ASN A 124 0.98 -16.86 8.22
N GLY A 125 2.20 -16.30 8.22
CA GLY A 125 3.43 -17.05 8.33
C GLY A 125 4.06 -17.01 9.72
N LEU A 126 5.30 -16.54 9.77
CA LEU A 126 6.29 -16.91 10.78
C LEU A 126 6.01 -16.38 12.20
N TYR A 127 5.23 -15.32 12.33
CA TYR A 127 4.96 -14.62 13.59
C TYR A 127 3.51 -14.77 14.06
N GLY A 128 2.59 -15.01 13.12
CA GLY A 128 1.16 -15.08 13.39
C GLY A 128 0.55 -13.69 13.54
N TRP A 129 -0.75 -13.58 13.26
CA TRP A 129 -1.52 -12.34 13.37
C TRP A 129 -1.40 -11.62 14.72
N ASN A 130 -1.07 -12.33 15.80
CA ASN A 130 -0.86 -11.76 17.14
C ASN A 130 0.31 -10.77 17.23
N TYR A 131 1.31 -10.93 16.38
CA TYR A 131 2.43 -10.02 16.33
C TYR A 131 2.02 -8.67 15.72
N LEU A 132 1.08 -8.70 14.78
CA LEU A 132 0.58 -7.51 14.09
C LEU A 132 -0.56 -6.84 14.86
N PHE A 133 -1.40 -7.64 15.55
CA PHE A 133 -2.55 -7.19 16.33
C PHE A 133 -2.48 -7.73 17.77
N PRO A 134 -1.65 -7.14 18.64
CA PRO A 134 -1.56 -7.55 20.03
C PRO A 134 -2.90 -7.29 20.74
N GLY A 135 -3.50 -8.36 21.29
CA GLY A 135 -4.73 -8.30 22.09
C GLY A 135 -6.00 -8.84 21.43
N GLN A 136 -5.97 -9.17 20.13
CA GLN A 136 -7.19 -9.56 19.39
C GLN A 136 -7.48 -11.07 19.34
N MET A 137 -6.68 -11.92 19.98
CA MET A 137 -6.90 -13.37 19.94
C MET A 137 -7.86 -13.85 21.03
N SER A 138 -8.88 -14.59 20.61
CA SER A 138 -9.76 -15.30 21.53
C SER A 138 -8.99 -16.31 22.36
N LYS A 139 -9.38 -16.46 23.63
CA LYS A 139 -8.81 -17.46 24.56
C LYS A 139 -8.85 -18.87 23.98
N THR A 140 -9.87 -19.19 23.18
CA THR A 140 -10.04 -20.47 22.50
C THR A 140 -8.94 -20.73 21.46
N ARG A 141 -8.54 -19.73 20.68
CA ARG A 141 -7.46 -19.87 19.68
C ARG A 141 -6.09 -20.04 20.34
N MET A 142 -5.86 -19.39 21.48
CA MET A 142 -4.65 -19.64 22.29
C MET A 142 -4.58 -21.08 22.81
N LEU A 143 -5.67 -21.60 23.38
CA LEU A 143 -5.73 -22.99 23.84
C LEU A 143 -5.47 -23.98 22.71
N LEU A 144 -6.08 -23.78 21.54
CA LEU A 144 -5.87 -24.63 20.37
C LEU A 144 -4.39 -24.64 19.94
N ARG A 145 -3.74 -23.48 19.96
CA ARG A 145 -2.32 -23.34 19.63
C ARG A 145 -1.42 -24.04 20.65
N THR A 146 -1.75 -23.96 21.94
CA THR A 146 -1.03 -24.67 23.01
C THR A 146 -1.18 -26.18 22.83
N LEU A 147 -2.41 -26.67 22.61
CA LEU A 147 -2.67 -28.08 22.35
C LEU A 147 -1.91 -28.59 21.13
N TRP A 148 -1.92 -27.82 20.04
CA TRP A 148 -1.16 -28.14 18.83
C TRP A 148 0.35 -28.20 19.07
N THR A 149 0.86 -27.32 19.94
CA THR A 149 2.27 -27.32 20.34
C THR A 149 2.62 -28.57 21.13
N LEU A 150 1.75 -29.00 22.05
CA LEU A 150 1.91 -30.25 22.80
C LEU A 150 1.91 -31.47 21.87
N VAL A 151 0.97 -31.55 20.91
CA VAL A 151 0.93 -32.63 19.92
C VAL A 151 2.22 -32.70 19.12
N LYS A 152 2.73 -31.55 18.64
CA LYS A 152 4.02 -31.49 17.91
C LYS A 152 5.19 -31.98 18.75
N TRP A 153 5.24 -31.61 20.04
CA TRP A 153 6.27 -32.11 20.93
C TRP A 153 6.13 -33.61 21.18
N GLY A 154 4.91 -34.12 21.37
CA GLY A 154 4.63 -35.55 21.52
C GLY A 154 5.11 -36.38 20.32
N VAL A 155 4.79 -35.94 19.10
CA VAL A 155 5.26 -36.59 17.87
C VAL A 155 6.78 -36.55 17.76
N TRP A 156 7.41 -35.41 18.09
CA TRP A 156 8.86 -35.26 18.06
C TRP A 156 9.55 -36.18 19.08
N THR A 157 9.03 -36.28 20.30
CA THR A 157 9.56 -37.16 21.35
C THR A 157 9.36 -38.63 21.01
N PHE A 158 8.21 -38.99 20.41
CA PHE A 158 7.96 -40.35 19.95
C PHE A 158 8.93 -40.75 18.83
N ALA A 159 9.16 -39.88 17.85
CA ALA A 159 10.15 -40.13 16.80
C ALA A 159 11.57 -40.26 17.37
N ALA A 160 11.96 -39.42 18.34
CA ALA A 160 13.25 -39.53 18.99
C ALA A 160 13.40 -40.84 19.78
N PHE A 161 12.35 -41.29 20.47
CA PHE A 161 12.33 -42.56 21.18
C PHE A 161 12.45 -43.75 20.22
N PHE A 162 11.65 -43.77 19.15
CA PHE A 162 11.69 -44.82 18.13
C PHE A 162 13.08 -44.92 17.47
N LEU A 163 13.71 -43.78 17.16
CA LEU A 163 15.08 -43.75 16.64
C LEU A 163 16.11 -44.29 17.65
N ALA A 164 15.89 -44.06 18.94
CA ALA A 164 16.76 -44.58 20.00
C ALA A 164 16.68 -46.10 20.11
N GLU A 165 15.48 -46.66 19.95
CA GLU A 165 15.21 -48.09 20.03
C GLU A 165 15.75 -48.86 18.81
N GLU A 166 15.46 -48.38 17.59
CA GLU A 166 15.83 -49.08 16.35
C GLU A 166 17.28 -48.86 15.90
N LEU A 167 17.78 -47.64 16.06
CA LEU A 167 19.07 -47.21 15.47
C LEU A 167 20.09 -46.75 16.53
N GLY A 168 19.71 -46.78 17.81
CA GLY A 168 20.57 -46.38 18.92
C GLY A 168 20.73 -44.87 19.10
N LEU A 169 21.45 -44.51 20.16
CA LEU A 169 21.69 -43.11 20.56
C LEU A 169 22.36 -42.21 19.49
N PRO A 170 23.27 -42.68 18.61
CA PRO A 170 23.85 -41.84 17.57
C PRO A 170 22.81 -41.29 16.58
N ALA A 171 21.78 -42.07 16.24
CA ALA A 171 20.72 -41.65 15.34
C ALA A 171 19.86 -40.52 15.95
N VAL A 172 19.60 -40.59 17.26
CA VAL A 172 18.94 -39.51 18.01
C VAL A 172 19.78 -38.24 17.98
N GLY A 173 21.09 -38.36 18.17
CA GLY A 173 22.02 -37.22 18.09
C GLY A 173 21.96 -36.51 16.73
N LEU A 174 21.97 -37.26 15.63
CA LEU A 174 21.84 -36.72 14.28
C LEU A 174 20.47 -36.05 14.05
N PHE A 175 19.39 -36.66 14.53
CA PHE A 175 18.03 -36.11 14.45
C PHE A 175 17.91 -34.78 15.20
N VAL A 176 18.49 -34.68 16.39
CA VAL A 176 18.53 -33.42 17.16
C VAL A 176 19.34 -32.35 16.41
N LEU A 177 20.49 -32.69 15.83
CA LEU A 177 21.30 -31.74 15.05
C LEU A 177 20.60 -31.25 13.79
N LEU A 178 19.93 -32.13 13.05
CA LEU A 178 19.11 -31.76 11.88
C LEU A 178 17.97 -30.84 12.28
N THR A 179 17.21 -31.19 13.31
CA THR A 179 16.08 -30.36 13.76
C THR A 179 16.54 -29.02 14.34
N ALA A 180 17.69 -28.98 15.02
CA ALA A 180 18.32 -27.75 15.50
C ALA A 180 18.82 -26.85 14.35
N SER A 181 19.46 -27.42 13.33
CA SER A 181 19.95 -26.65 12.18
C SER A 181 18.82 -26.05 11.35
N ILE A 182 17.74 -26.81 11.11
CA ILE A 182 16.51 -26.32 10.48
C ILE A 182 15.90 -25.20 11.33
N ARG A 183 15.74 -25.39 12.65
CA ARG A 183 15.24 -24.36 13.58
C ARG A 183 16.11 -23.10 13.55
N PHE A 184 17.43 -23.24 13.51
CA PHE A 184 18.37 -22.12 13.47
C PHE A 184 18.27 -21.34 12.15
N SER A 185 18.27 -22.04 11.02
CA SER A 185 18.07 -21.44 9.70
C SER A 185 16.75 -20.68 9.61
N MET A 186 15.66 -21.30 10.08
CA MET A 186 14.35 -20.65 10.17
C MET A 186 14.39 -19.43 11.09
N ARG A 187 15.05 -19.50 12.26
CA ARG A 187 15.18 -18.34 13.17
C ARG A 187 15.95 -17.18 12.53
N LYS A 188 17.03 -17.48 11.79
CA LYS A 188 17.84 -16.48 11.08
C LYS A 188 17.06 -15.82 9.94
N GLN A 189 16.22 -16.57 9.23
CA GLN A 189 15.30 -15.99 8.25
C GLN A 189 14.21 -15.16 8.93
N LYS A 190 13.68 -15.64 10.07
CA LYS A 190 12.66 -14.95 10.85
C LYS A 190 13.08 -13.55 11.28
N SER A 191 14.30 -13.34 11.78
CA SER A 191 14.70 -12.04 12.35
C SER A 191 14.72 -10.87 11.36
N LYS A 192 14.83 -11.11 10.05
CA LYS A 192 14.92 -10.04 9.03
C LYS A 192 13.55 -9.53 8.56
N VAL A 193 12.54 -10.39 8.53
CA VAL A 193 11.23 -10.07 7.94
C VAL A 193 10.44 -9.00 8.73
N PRO A 194 10.39 -9.02 10.08
CA PRO A 194 9.67 -8.00 10.84
C PRO A 194 10.24 -6.61 10.65
N ARG A 195 11.58 -6.50 10.62
CA ARG A 195 12.24 -5.21 10.43
C ARG A 195 11.89 -4.62 9.07
N LEU A 196 11.94 -5.43 8.01
CA LEU A 196 11.60 -4.96 6.67
C LEU A 196 10.15 -4.46 6.60
N SER A 197 9.18 -5.20 7.13
CA SER A 197 7.77 -4.80 7.07
C SER A 197 7.44 -3.56 7.91
N VAL A 198 8.10 -3.38 9.06
CA VAL A 198 8.00 -2.15 9.85
C VAL A 198 8.54 -0.96 9.07
N GLU A 199 9.65 -1.13 8.36
CA GLU A 199 10.26 -0.05 7.59
C GLU A 199 9.48 0.24 6.30
N MET A 200 8.96 -0.79 5.63
CA MET A 200 8.04 -0.62 4.49
C MET A 200 6.77 0.14 4.91
N ARG A 201 6.25 -0.15 6.11
CA ARG A 201 5.15 0.62 6.67
C ARG A 201 5.54 2.06 6.94
N ALA A 202 6.67 2.29 7.60
CA ALA A 202 7.13 3.64 7.91
C ALA A 202 7.29 4.49 6.64
N ALA A 203 7.75 3.87 5.55
CA ALA A 203 7.81 4.50 4.23
C ALA A 203 6.41 4.81 3.67
N TYR A 204 5.46 3.88 3.78
CA TYR A 204 4.08 4.09 3.34
C TYR A 204 3.36 5.18 4.15
N ASP A 205 3.51 5.18 5.48
CA ASP A 205 2.96 6.19 6.39
C ASP A 205 3.51 7.61 6.10
N VAL A 206 4.56 7.78 5.28
CA VAL A 206 5.03 9.11 4.84
C VAL A 206 4.00 9.83 3.97
N LEU A 207 3.21 9.09 3.20
CA LEU A 207 2.19 9.66 2.31
C LEU A 207 1.08 10.37 3.08
N ASP A 208 0.83 9.99 4.33
CA ASP A 208 -0.25 10.55 5.18
C ASP A 208 0.23 11.66 6.12
N LYS A 209 1.53 12.02 6.09
CA LYS A 209 2.08 13.07 6.96
C LYS A 209 1.77 14.45 6.41
N ASP A 210 1.43 15.39 7.30
CA ASP A 210 1.28 16.82 6.95
C ASP A 210 2.53 17.41 6.27
N ALA A 211 3.71 16.91 6.66
CA ALA A 211 5.00 17.30 6.09
C ALA A 211 5.42 16.46 4.87
N PHE A 212 4.47 15.83 4.17
CA PHE A 212 4.75 15.01 2.99
C PHE A 212 5.53 15.79 1.92
N SER A 213 6.63 15.20 1.46
CA SER A 213 7.37 15.66 0.29
C SER A 213 7.87 14.48 -0.52
N TRP A 214 7.98 14.67 -1.83
CA TRP A 214 8.52 13.65 -2.75
C TRP A 214 9.97 13.29 -2.44
N GLU A 215 10.73 14.23 -1.88
CA GLU A 215 12.11 14.00 -1.44
C GLU A 215 12.17 13.12 -0.18
N LEU A 216 11.30 13.36 0.79
CA LEU A 216 11.18 12.51 1.97
C LEU A 216 10.79 11.09 1.58
N LEU A 217 9.78 10.94 0.71
CA LEU A 217 9.36 9.65 0.21
C LEU A 217 10.49 8.93 -0.54
N TRP A 218 11.25 9.64 -1.40
CA TRP A 218 12.40 9.07 -2.09
C TRP A 218 13.46 8.51 -1.12
N GLY A 219 13.79 9.26 -0.07
CA GLY A 219 14.73 8.81 0.97
C GLY A 219 14.28 7.52 1.65
N GLU A 220 12.99 7.44 1.99
CA GLU A 220 12.39 6.24 2.59
C GLU A 220 12.37 5.03 1.66
N LEU A 221 12.11 5.24 0.36
CA LEU A 221 12.14 4.18 -0.64
C LEU A 221 13.56 3.62 -0.85
N GLN A 222 14.60 4.45 -0.77
CA GLN A 222 15.99 3.99 -0.83
C GLN A 222 16.37 3.22 0.43
N ARG A 223 16.03 3.76 1.61
CA ARG A 223 16.28 3.13 2.92
C ARG A 223 15.66 1.74 3.01
N THR A 224 14.41 1.60 2.57
CA THR A 224 13.72 0.31 2.57
C THR A 224 14.25 -0.65 1.51
N ARG A 225 14.71 -0.17 0.36
CA ARG A 225 15.36 -0.98 -0.68
C ARG A 225 16.65 -1.63 -0.18
N GLU A 226 17.47 -0.90 0.57
CA GLU A 226 18.70 -1.44 1.19
C GLU A 226 18.41 -2.59 2.16
N LEU A 227 17.22 -2.58 2.78
CA LEU A 227 16.72 -3.66 3.64
C LEU A 227 16.13 -4.84 2.86
N GLY A 228 16.03 -4.73 1.53
CA GLY A 228 15.50 -5.76 0.64
C GLY A 228 14.04 -5.56 0.22
N ALA A 229 13.46 -4.36 0.39
CA ALA A 229 12.15 -4.06 -0.17
C ALA A 229 12.22 -4.05 -1.71
N ALA A 230 11.24 -4.68 -2.34
CA ALA A 230 11.08 -4.68 -3.80
C ALA A 230 9.86 -3.82 -4.16
N TRP A 231 10.08 -2.50 -4.26
CA TRP A 231 9.04 -1.58 -4.73
C TRP A 231 8.93 -1.61 -6.26
N PRO A 232 7.75 -1.29 -6.84
CA PRO A 232 7.56 -1.29 -8.29
C PRO A 232 8.43 -0.22 -8.97
N SER A 233 8.89 -0.49 -10.20
CA SER A 233 9.68 0.46 -10.98
C SER A 233 8.94 1.77 -11.25
N GLU A 234 7.62 1.67 -11.43
CA GLU A 234 6.72 2.78 -11.73
C GLU A 234 6.63 3.74 -10.54
N LEU A 235 6.70 3.23 -9.31
CA LEU A 235 6.76 4.05 -8.11
C LEU A 235 8.03 4.90 -8.10
N TYR A 236 9.18 4.27 -8.37
CA TYR A 236 10.46 5.00 -8.44
C TYR A 236 10.44 6.06 -9.55
N ARG A 237 9.91 5.71 -10.73
CA ARG A 237 9.80 6.63 -11.88
C ARG A 237 8.93 7.84 -11.54
N LEU A 238 7.78 7.61 -10.90
CA LEU A 238 6.87 8.66 -10.47
C LEU A 238 7.52 9.60 -9.43
N VAL A 239 8.11 9.04 -8.38
CA VAL A 239 8.72 9.82 -7.29
C VAL A 239 9.92 10.62 -7.80
N GLU A 240 10.76 10.03 -8.64
CA GLU A 240 11.91 10.71 -9.24
C GLU A 240 11.49 11.88 -10.13
N MET A 241 10.50 11.66 -11.01
CA MET A 241 9.93 12.70 -11.87
C MET A 241 9.42 13.90 -11.03
N ARG A 242 8.69 13.64 -9.94
CA ARG A 242 8.12 14.69 -9.10
C ARG A 242 9.17 15.43 -8.28
N LYS A 243 10.13 14.70 -7.71
CA LYS A 243 11.28 15.29 -7.01
C LYS A 243 12.05 16.26 -7.93
N ASN A 244 12.33 15.86 -9.16
CA ASN A 244 13.09 16.68 -10.11
C ASN A 244 12.29 17.90 -10.60
N LYS A 245 10.96 17.78 -10.75
CA LYS A 245 10.10 18.92 -11.12
C LYS A 245 10.06 20.00 -10.02
N VAL A 246 10.02 19.59 -8.74
CA VAL A 246 10.07 20.52 -7.59
C VAL A 246 11.42 21.25 -7.53
N MET A 247 12.53 20.54 -7.79
CA MET A 247 13.87 21.15 -7.88
C MET A 247 13.96 22.19 -9.01
N LEU A 248 13.40 21.91 -10.18
CA LEU A 248 13.43 22.86 -11.30
C LEU A 248 12.59 24.12 -11.02
N GLN A 249 11.45 23.97 -10.35
CA GLN A 249 10.62 25.11 -9.94
C GLN A 249 11.31 25.97 -8.88
N SER A 250 11.96 25.38 -7.87
CA SER A 250 12.67 26.16 -6.84
C SER A 250 13.91 26.87 -7.40
N VAL A 251 14.65 26.25 -8.33
CA VAL A 251 15.77 26.89 -9.04
C VAL A 251 15.29 28.04 -9.94
N SER A 252 14.15 27.88 -10.62
CA SER A 252 13.58 28.95 -11.45
C SER A 252 13.10 30.16 -10.64
N LEU A 253 12.55 29.94 -9.44
CA LEU A 253 12.15 31.01 -8.52
C LEU A 253 13.33 31.76 -7.89
N HIS A 254 14.46 31.09 -7.71
CA HIS A 254 15.69 31.72 -7.23
C HIS A 254 16.50 32.44 -8.33
N LEU A 255 16.26 32.11 -9.61
CA LEU A 255 16.84 32.83 -10.76
C LEU A 255 16.00 34.05 -11.19
N SER A 256 14.80 34.25 -10.62
CA SER A 256 13.94 35.40 -10.88
C SER A 256 13.90 36.36 -9.68
N SER A 257 14.95 37.16 -9.49
CA SER A 257 14.96 38.39 -8.69
C SER A 257 16.22 39.22 -9.00
N PRO A 258 16.19 40.56 -9.04
CA PRO A 258 15.16 41.49 -9.51
C PRO A 258 15.78 42.54 -10.47
N TYR A 259 15.49 42.49 -11.77
CA TYR A 259 15.73 43.65 -12.63
C TYR A 259 14.39 44.22 -13.05
N GLU A 260 14.09 45.36 -12.42
CA GLU A 260 13.25 46.48 -12.85
C GLU A 260 12.54 46.29 -14.19
N VAL A 261 11.22 46.06 -14.13
CA VAL A 261 10.33 46.58 -15.16
C VAL A 261 9.57 47.74 -14.54
N GLU A 262 10.13 48.92 -14.78
CA GLU A 262 9.57 50.23 -14.53
C GLU A 262 8.17 50.32 -15.19
N PHE A 263 7.10 50.14 -14.41
CA PHE A 263 5.73 50.36 -14.89
C PHE A 263 5.49 51.87 -15.05
N LYS A 264 5.84 52.42 -16.21
CA LYS A 264 5.33 53.71 -16.67
C LYS A 264 3.82 53.60 -16.88
N GLY A 265 3.11 54.51 -16.23
CA GLY A 265 1.67 54.45 -16.03
C GLY A 265 0.84 54.41 -17.31
N TYR A 266 -0.28 53.72 -17.20
CA TYR A 266 -1.49 54.06 -17.93
C TYR A 266 -2.61 54.27 -16.91
N SER A 267 -2.87 55.55 -16.66
CA SER A 267 -4.13 56.04 -16.12
C SER A 267 -5.17 55.93 -17.24
N THR A 268 -6.16 55.05 -17.09
CA THR A 268 -7.41 55.16 -17.83
C THR A 268 -8.55 55.23 -16.84
N ASN A 269 -8.91 56.47 -16.56
CA ASN A 269 -10.09 56.92 -15.85
C ASN A 269 -11.32 56.58 -16.71
N HIS A 270 -12.11 55.56 -16.34
CA HIS A 270 -13.39 55.30 -16.97
C HIS A 270 -14.54 55.60 -16.00
N ASN A 271 -15.02 56.84 -16.09
CA ASN A 271 -16.35 57.25 -15.64
C ASN A 271 -17.39 56.62 -16.58
N SER A 272 -18.21 55.68 -16.12
CA SER A 272 -19.47 55.34 -16.78
C SER A 272 -20.64 55.86 -15.95
N LYS A 273 -21.23 56.95 -16.42
CA LYS A 273 -22.56 57.42 -16.02
C LYS A 273 -23.58 56.29 -16.28
N ARG A 274 -24.28 55.87 -15.24
CA ARG A 274 -25.54 55.14 -15.36
C ARG A 274 -26.62 56.16 -15.69
N GLN A 275 -27.24 56.03 -16.85
CA GLN A 275 -28.43 56.76 -17.22
C GLN A 275 -29.62 55.85 -16.92
N ASP A 276 -30.52 56.36 -16.08
CA ASP A 276 -31.82 55.77 -15.79
C ASP A 276 -32.69 55.80 -17.06
N ASN A 277 -33.43 54.71 -17.29
CA ASN A 277 -34.72 54.65 -17.96
C ASN A 277 -35.45 53.40 -17.46
#